data_AF-A0A929BKD9-F1
#
_entry.id   AF-A0A929BKD9-F1
#
_cell.length_a   1.000
_cell.length_b   1.000
_cell.length_c   1.000
_cell.angle_alpha   90.00
_cell.angle_beta   90.00
_cell.angle_gamma   90.00
#
_symmetry.space_group_name_H-M   'P 1'
#
loop_
_entity.id
_entity.type
_entity.pdbx_description
1 polymer ?
#
loop_
_entity_poly.entity_id
_entity_poly.type
_entity_poly.pdbx_seq_one_letter_code
_entity_poly.pdbx_strand_id
1 'polypeptide(L)'
;MDVAQVSLDAVKPRRWGRDRWALVPLLLLAWALRLPPLLGNRFHADEALYGYWGLLIGRGRDPWLATVPVYKPPVLPYLVAGVQALFSNPEGSSGGNCEFAVRLPGLAAGLLMVPLVAALAHALYDGRWTAAAAAVGMALSPFAILFSATAFTDPPMVALGLAACVAAARGRPGWAGLLAGLAFATKQTGLAWIPLALGASFVQSPRSEVRGPRSE
;
A
#
# COMPACT_ATOMS: atom_id res chain seq x y z
N MET A 1 -39.49 -25.54 31.54
CA MET A 1 -38.69 -25.40 30.31
C MET A 1 -39.09 -24.08 29.69
N ASP A 2 -38.28 -23.05 29.85
CA ASP A 2 -38.55 -21.73 29.29
C ASP A 2 -37.27 -21.27 28.61
N VAL A 3 -37.29 -21.31 27.28
CA VAL A 3 -36.14 -21.04 26.43
C VAL A 3 -36.07 -19.54 26.24
N ALA A 4 -35.06 -18.93 26.85
CA ALA A 4 -34.74 -17.52 26.71
C ALA A 4 -34.68 -17.13 25.22
N GLN A 5 -35.59 -16.25 24.81
CA GLN A 5 -35.54 -15.57 23.53
C GLN A 5 -34.29 -14.69 23.49
N VAL A 6 -33.25 -15.15 22.79
CA VAL A 6 -32.10 -14.32 22.44
C VAL A 6 -32.59 -13.26 21.45
N SER A 7 -32.70 -12.02 21.93
CA SER A 7 -32.98 -10.85 21.10
C SER A 7 -31.89 -10.74 20.04
N LEU A 8 -32.23 -11.10 18.80
CA LEU A 8 -31.45 -10.79 17.60
C LEU A 8 -31.61 -9.30 17.32
N ASP A 9 -31.08 -8.46 18.22
CA ASP A 9 -31.01 -7.03 17.99
C ASP A 9 -30.10 -6.78 16.80
N ALA A 10 -30.77 -6.55 15.68
CA ALA A 10 -30.32 -6.10 14.39
C ALA A 10 -28.91 -5.48 14.41
N VAL A 11 -27.95 -6.21 13.84
CA VAL A 11 -26.72 -5.63 13.31
C VAL A 11 -27.13 -4.56 12.30
N LYS A 12 -27.25 -3.31 12.73
CA LYS A 12 -27.57 -2.17 11.86
C LYS A 12 -26.55 -2.19 10.71
N PRO A 13 -26.98 -2.30 9.44
CA PRO A 13 -26.04 -2.23 8.33
C PRO A 13 -25.31 -0.90 8.45
N ARG A 14 -23.99 -0.98 8.59
CA ARG A 14 -23.10 0.17 8.80
C ARG A 14 -23.15 1.01 7.53
N ARG A 15 -24.13 1.92 7.44
CA ARG A 15 -24.32 2.79 6.27
C ARG A 15 -23.04 3.58 6.07
N TRP A 16 -22.43 3.39 4.92
CA TRP A 16 -21.19 4.02 4.54
C TRP A 16 -21.41 5.54 4.50
N GLY A 17 -20.73 6.31 5.35
CA GLY A 17 -20.90 7.76 5.42
C GLY A 17 -20.60 8.43 4.07
N ARG A 18 -21.33 9.50 3.73
CA ARG A 18 -21.19 10.25 2.47
C ARG A 18 -19.73 10.61 2.15
N ASP A 19 -18.94 10.95 3.16
CA ASP A 19 -17.53 11.34 3.03
C ASP A 19 -16.66 10.22 2.47
N ARG A 20 -16.98 8.96 2.77
CA ARG A 20 -16.23 7.82 2.25
C ARG A 20 -16.63 7.46 0.82
N TRP A 21 -17.83 7.84 0.37
CA TRP A 21 -18.21 7.71 -1.03
C TRP A 21 -17.43 8.69 -1.91
N ALA A 22 -17.01 9.84 -1.38
CA ALA A 22 -16.17 10.79 -2.11
C ALA A 22 -14.77 10.22 -2.43
N LEU A 23 -14.30 9.19 -1.72
CA LEU A 23 -13.05 8.51 -2.06
C LEU A 23 -13.15 7.67 -3.33
N VAL A 24 -14.33 7.15 -3.66
CA VAL A 24 -14.53 6.32 -4.85
C VAL A 24 -14.20 7.08 -6.14
N PRO A 25 -14.83 8.23 -6.45
CA PRO A 25 -14.50 8.98 -7.67
C PRO A 25 -13.05 9.48 -7.65
N LEU A 26 -12.49 9.81 -6.48
CA LEU A 26 -11.09 10.19 -6.37
C LEU A 26 -10.14 9.04 -6.72
N LEU A 27 -10.43 7.82 -6.29
CA LEU A 27 -9.65 6.63 -6.63
C LEU A 27 -9.80 6.25 -8.09
N LEU A 28 -11.00 6.36 -8.66
CA LEU A 28 -11.24 6.17 -10.08
C LEU A 28 -10.46 7.19 -10.92
N LEU A 29 -10.44 8.46 -10.50
CA LEU A 29 -9.64 9.50 -11.13
C LEU A 29 -8.14 9.19 -11.00
N ALA A 30 -7.67 8.84 -9.80
CA ALA A 30 -6.28 8.48 -9.55
C ALA A 30 -5.84 7.29 -10.43
N TRP A 31 -6.70 6.29 -10.57
CA TRP A 31 -6.49 5.16 -11.48
C TRP A 31 -6.43 5.61 -12.94
N ALA A 32 -7.43 6.37 -13.40
CA ALA A 32 -7.50 6.86 -14.78
C ALA A 32 -6.26 7.69 -15.17
N LEU A 33 -5.76 8.55 -14.26
CA LEU A 33 -4.56 9.35 -14.51
C LEU A 33 -3.27 8.51 -14.64
N ARG A 34 -3.24 7.32 -14.04
CA ARG A 34 -2.10 6.40 -14.11
C ARG A 34 -2.11 5.50 -15.36
N LEU A 35 -3.27 5.36 -16.03
CA LEU A 35 -3.39 4.49 -17.20
C LEU A 35 -2.54 4.92 -18.40
N PRO A 36 -2.46 6.21 -18.79
CA PRO A 36 -1.65 6.61 -19.94
C PRO A 36 -0.17 6.23 -19.82
N PRO A 37 0.56 6.58 -18.73
CA PRO A 37 1.96 6.15 -18.59
C PRO A 37 2.10 4.62 -18.40
N LEU A 38 1.12 3.96 -17.79
CA LEU A 38 1.14 2.52 -17.54
C LEU A 38 1.08 1.71 -18.85
N LEU A 39 0.27 2.17 -19.81
CA LEU A 39 -0.01 1.45 -21.06
C LEU A 39 0.78 2.00 -22.24
N GLY A 40 1.19 3.27 -22.21
CA GLY A 40 1.88 3.94 -23.31
C GLY A 40 3.39 3.78 -23.31
N ASN A 41 4.01 3.59 -22.14
CA ASN A 41 5.46 3.51 -22.03
C ASN A 41 5.95 2.07 -22.14
N ARG A 42 7.04 1.84 -22.88
CA ARG A 42 7.76 0.56 -22.84
C ARG A 42 8.54 0.39 -21.54
N PHE A 43 9.02 -0.83 -21.28
CA PHE A 43 9.83 -1.07 -20.09
C PHE A 43 11.08 -0.18 -20.04
N HIS A 44 11.27 0.44 -18.88
CA HIS A 44 12.57 0.89 -18.44
C HIS A 44 13.48 -0.32 -18.13
N ALA A 45 14.80 -0.14 -18.20
CA ALA A 45 15.78 -1.21 -17.96
C ALA A 45 15.55 -1.94 -16.61
N ASP A 46 15.34 -1.17 -15.54
CA ASP A 46 15.01 -1.73 -14.22
C ASP A 46 13.70 -2.52 -14.21
N GLU A 47 12.66 -2.08 -14.93
CA GLU A 47 11.39 -2.82 -14.99
C GLU A 47 11.55 -4.15 -15.71
N ALA A 48 12.32 -4.16 -16.81
CA ALA A 48 12.65 -5.38 -17.52
C ALA A 48 13.46 -6.35 -16.65
N LEU A 49 14.41 -5.83 -15.86
CA LEU A 49 15.21 -6.61 -14.92
C LEU A 49 14.34 -7.24 -13.81
N TYR A 50 13.46 -6.46 -13.17
CA TYR A 50 12.56 -6.98 -12.14
C TYR A 50 11.53 -7.95 -12.71
N GLY A 51 11.02 -7.69 -13.91
CA GLY A 51 10.16 -8.61 -14.65
C GLY A 51 10.88 -9.92 -14.99
N TYR A 52 12.15 -9.87 -15.37
CA TYR A 52 12.96 -11.06 -15.63
C TYR A 52 13.20 -11.89 -14.36
N TRP A 53 13.53 -11.25 -13.23
CA TRP A 53 13.63 -11.93 -11.94
C TRP A 53 12.31 -12.59 -11.54
N GLY A 54 11.19 -11.90 -11.76
CA GLY A 54 9.86 -12.47 -11.53
C GLY A 54 9.61 -13.76 -12.34
N LEU A 55 10.05 -13.80 -13.60
CA LEU A 55 9.96 -14.99 -14.44
C LEU A 55 10.87 -16.13 -13.99
N LEU A 56 12.09 -15.83 -13.52
CA LEU A 56 12.99 -16.84 -12.96
C LEU A 56 12.39 -17.53 -11.74
N ILE A 57 11.79 -16.73 -10.83
CA ILE A 57 11.11 -17.21 -9.64
C ILE A 57 9.85 -18.00 -10.02
N GLY A 58 8.94 -17.38 -10.79
CA GLY A 58 7.63 -17.94 -11.11
C GLY A 58 7.69 -19.24 -11.94
N ARG A 59 8.75 -19.44 -12.73
CA ARG A 59 8.98 -20.68 -13.51
C ARG A 59 9.82 -21.72 -12.77
N GLY A 60 10.20 -21.45 -11.52
CA GLY A 60 11.03 -22.34 -10.73
C GLY A 60 12.47 -22.50 -11.25
N ARG A 61 12.94 -21.63 -12.15
CA ARG A 61 14.27 -21.73 -12.77
C ARG A 61 15.37 -21.27 -11.82
N ASP A 62 15.11 -20.20 -11.09
CA ASP A 62 16.00 -19.71 -10.04
C ASP A 62 15.16 -19.00 -8.95
N PRO A 63 14.47 -19.77 -8.08
CA PRO A 63 13.60 -19.22 -7.04
C PRO A 63 14.34 -18.31 -6.06
N TRP A 64 15.62 -18.58 -5.82
CA TRP A 64 16.45 -17.83 -4.88
C TRP A 64 17.21 -16.68 -5.55
N LEU A 65 17.08 -16.54 -6.87
CA LEU A 65 17.86 -15.61 -7.70
C LEU A 65 19.37 -15.72 -7.45
N ALA A 66 19.87 -16.94 -7.21
CA ALA A 66 21.26 -17.21 -6.84
C ALA A 66 22.23 -17.11 -8.04
N THR A 67 21.71 -17.12 -9.27
CA THR A 67 22.50 -17.10 -10.50
C THR A 67 22.61 -15.71 -11.13
N VAL A 68 21.96 -14.71 -10.54
CA VAL A 68 21.93 -13.32 -11.04
C VAL A 68 22.38 -12.34 -9.96
N PRO A 69 22.96 -11.18 -10.32
CA PRO A 69 23.37 -10.18 -9.35
C PRO A 69 22.16 -9.46 -8.75
N VAL A 70 21.65 -9.95 -7.62
CA VAL A 70 20.56 -9.32 -6.88
C VAL A 70 21.10 -8.26 -5.92
N TYR A 71 20.70 -7.01 -6.15
CA TYR A 71 21.09 -5.87 -5.31
C TYR A 71 19.88 -5.21 -4.64
N LYS A 72 18.67 -5.75 -4.83
CA LYS A 72 17.44 -5.28 -4.21
C LYS A 72 16.92 -6.28 -3.17
N PRO A 73 16.28 -5.79 -2.10
CA PRO A 73 15.57 -6.64 -1.15
C PRO A 73 14.47 -7.51 -1.81
N PRO A 74 14.06 -8.63 -1.18
CA PRO A 74 13.32 -9.71 -1.84
C PRO A 74 11.84 -9.42 -2.11
N VAL A 75 11.19 -8.45 -1.46
CA VAL A 75 9.72 -8.33 -1.56
C VAL A 75 9.24 -8.07 -2.98
N LEU A 76 9.87 -7.15 -3.72
CA LEU A 76 9.41 -6.80 -5.07
C LEU A 76 9.53 -7.97 -6.07
N PRO A 77 10.68 -8.65 -6.22
CA PRO A 77 10.80 -9.77 -7.17
C PRO A 77 9.75 -10.86 -6.98
N TYR A 78 9.45 -11.22 -5.73
CA TYR A 78 8.44 -12.25 -5.43
C TYR A 78 7.02 -11.74 -5.66
N LEU A 79 6.75 -10.46 -5.38
CA LEU A 79 5.45 -9.86 -5.67
C LEU A 79 5.19 -9.80 -7.19
N VAL A 80 6.19 -9.41 -7.98
CA VAL A 80 6.13 -9.43 -9.45
C VAL A 80 5.94 -10.86 -9.96
N ALA A 81 6.69 -11.83 -9.45
CA ALA A 81 6.54 -13.25 -9.82
C ALA A 81 5.11 -13.74 -9.58
N GLY A 82 4.54 -13.45 -8.41
CA GLY A 82 3.18 -13.83 -8.05
C GLY A 82 2.15 -13.20 -8.99
N VAL A 83 2.28 -11.91 -9.30
CA VAL A 83 1.39 -11.25 -10.25
C VAL A 83 1.53 -11.83 -11.65
N GLN A 84 2.76 -11.99 -12.17
CA GLN A 84 2.97 -12.60 -13.48
C GLN A 84 2.36 -14.01 -13.55
N ALA A 85 2.47 -14.80 -12.48
CA ALA A 85 1.84 -16.12 -12.39
C ALA A 85 0.30 -16.06 -12.43
N LEU A 86 -0.33 -15.09 -11.76
CA LEU A 86 -1.79 -14.89 -11.80
C LEU A 86 -2.32 -14.50 -13.18
N PHE A 87 -1.51 -13.80 -13.98
CA PHE A 87 -1.88 -13.39 -15.35
C PHE A 87 -1.40 -14.36 -16.44
N SER A 88 -0.65 -15.41 -16.07
CA SER A 88 -0.20 -16.45 -16.99
C SER A 88 -1.30 -17.48 -17.24
N ASN A 89 -1.65 -17.72 -18.50
CA ASN A 89 -2.64 -18.74 -18.86
C ASN A 89 -1.99 -20.14 -18.97
N PRO A 90 -2.73 -21.23 -18.65
CA PRO A 90 -2.24 -22.61 -18.73
C PRO A 90 -1.76 -23.04 -20.13
N GLU A 91 -2.29 -22.42 -21.18
CA GLU A 91 -1.97 -22.75 -22.58
C GLU A 91 -0.67 -22.08 -23.09
N GLY A 92 0.13 -21.48 -22.20
CA GLY A 92 1.41 -20.87 -22.59
C GLY A 92 1.26 -19.58 -23.39
N SER A 93 0.05 -19.02 -23.52
CA SER A 93 -0.16 -17.73 -24.16
C SER A 93 0.45 -16.60 -23.34
N SER A 94 1.11 -15.69 -24.03
CA SER A 94 1.95 -14.59 -23.55
C SER A 94 1.31 -13.59 -22.58
N GLY A 95 0.05 -13.81 -22.16
CA GLY A 95 -0.75 -12.88 -21.35
C GLY A 95 -0.13 -12.50 -20.01
N GLY A 96 0.60 -13.42 -19.38
CA GLY A 96 1.28 -13.17 -18.08
C GLY A 96 2.60 -12.41 -18.19
N ASN A 97 3.14 -12.27 -19.41
CA ASN A 97 4.39 -11.55 -19.69
C ASN A 97 4.12 -10.13 -20.22
N CYS A 98 2.98 -9.53 -19.88
CA CYS A 98 2.66 -8.18 -20.32
C CYS A 98 3.22 -7.13 -19.35
N GLU A 99 3.59 -5.97 -19.89
CA GLU A 99 4.15 -4.86 -19.12
C GLU A 99 3.22 -4.43 -17.97
N PHE A 100 1.91 -4.56 -18.19
CA PHE A 100 0.88 -4.30 -17.19
C PHE A 100 1.03 -5.16 -15.93
N ALA A 101 1.23 -6.47 -16.07
CA ALA A 101 1.36 -7.38 -14.94
C ALA A 101 2.57 -7.04 -14.06
N VAL A 102 3.69 -6.68 -14.69
CA VAL A 102 4.93 -6.31 -13.99
C VAL A 102 4.77 -4.98 -13.23
N ARG A 103 3.96 -4.05 -13.75
CA ARG A 103 3.69 -2.74 -13.15
C ARG A 103 2.55 -2.74 -12.13
N LEU A 104 1.73 -3.79 -12.08
CA LEU A 104 0.57 -3.86 -11.20
C LEU A 104 0.89 -3.66 -9.71
N PRO A 105 2.01 -4.17 -9.16
CA PRO A 105 2.41 -3.84 -7.79
C PRO A 105 2.60 -2.34 -7.55
N GLY A 106 3.25 -1.66 -8.48
CA GLY A 106 3.45 -0.21 -8.44
C GLY A 106 2.11 0.54 -8.53
N LEU A 107 1.22 0.09 -9.42
CA LEU A 107 -0.10 0.68 -9.61
C LEU A 107 -0.95 0.55 -8.34
N ALA A 108 -0.99 -0.65 -7.77
CA ALA A 108 -1.72 -0.93 -6.54
C ALA A 108 -1.19 -0.09 -5.38
N ALA A 109 0.14 0.01 -5.22
CA ALA A 109 0.75 0.87 -4.23
C ALA A 109 0.38 2.35 -4.46
N GLY A 110 0.42 2.81 -5.72
CA GLY A 110 -0.01 4.14 -6.15
C GLY A 110 -1.42 4.51 -5.69
N LEU A 111 -2.36 3.59 -5.87
CA LEU A 111 -3.75 3.76 -5.46
C LEU A 111 -3.90 3.71 -3.94
N LEU A 112 -3.18 2.82 -3.26
CA LEU A 112 -3.21 2.69 -1.81
C LEU A 112 -2.64 3.92 -1.09
N MET A 113 -1.67 4.61 -1.69
CA MET A 113 -1.11 5.84 -1.10
C MET A 113 -2.18 6.94 -0.90
N VAL A 114 -3.20 7.03 -1.77
CA VAL A 114 -4.27 8.03 -1.67
C VAL A 114 -5.03 7.94 -0.33
N PRO A 115 -5.67 6.80 0.03
CA PRO A 115 -6.37 6.67 1.29
C PRO A 115 -5.41 6.57 2.48
N LEU A 116 -4.17 6.10 2.30
CA LEU A 116 -3.18 6.04 3.38
C LEU A 116 -2.73 7.43 3.84
N VAL A 117 -2.45 8.35 2.91
CA VAL A 117 -2.12 9.75 3.24
C VAL A 117 -3.31 10.43 3.91
N ALA A 118 -4.53 10.21 3.41
CA ALA A 118 -5.75 10.72 4.02
C ALA A 118 -5.91 10.20 5.46
N ALA A 119 -5.69 8.91 5.66
CA ALA A 119 -5.79 8.25 6.95
C ALA A 119 -4.74 8.76 7.95
N LEU A 120 -3.51 9.02 7.47
CA LEU A 120 -2.44 9.57 8.29
C LEU A 120 -2.74 11.02 8.69
N ALA A 121 -3.15 11.86 7.74
CA ALA A 121 -3.53 13.25 8.00
C ALA A 121 -4.69 13.33 8.99
N HIS A 122 -5.70 12.47 8.85
CA HIS A 122 -6.79 12.40 9.81
C HIS A 122 -6.31 11.95 11.20
N ALA A 123 -5.42 10.94 11.28
CA ALA A 123 -4.91 10.45 12.57
C ALA A 123 -4.07 11.52 13.31
N LEU A 124 -3.31 12.33 12.59
CA LEU A 124 -2.44 13.36 13.18
C LEU A 124 -3.17 14.65 13.52
N TYR A 125 -4.13 15.08 12.70
CA TYR A 125 -4.74 16.42 12.81
C TYR A 125 -6.22 16.42 13.17
N ASP A 126 -6.89 15.25 13.20
CA ASP A 126 -8.33 15.10 13.44
C ASP A 126 -9.23 15.94 12.51
N GLY A 127 -8.69 16.36 11.36
CA GLY A 127 -9.36 17.23 10.39
C GLY A 127 -9.87 16.48 9.17
N ARG A 128 -11.16 16.58 8.87
CA ARG A 128 -11.72 15.99 7.63
C ARG A 128 -11.19 16.66 6.37
N TRP A 129 -11.01 17.98 6.42
CA TRP A 129 -10.55 18.77 5.28
C TRP A 129 -9.06 18.58 5.02
N THR A 130 -8.25 18.44 6.07
CA THR A 130 -6.83 18.13 5.94
C THR A 130 -6.63 16.74 5.33
N ALA A 131 -7.43 15.75 5.76
CA ALA A 131 -7.43 14.42 5.17
C ALA A 131 -7.86 14.43 3.69
N ALA A 132 -8.91 15.17 3.35
CA ALA A 132 -9.37 15.32 1.97
C ALA A 132 -8.34 16.02 1.08
N ALA A 133 -7.76 17.13 1.54
CA ALA A 133 -6.72 17.86 0.81
C ALA A 133 -5.48 16.98 0.57
N ALA A 134 -5.07 16.21 1.58
CA ALA A 134 -3.94 15.30 1.45
C ALA A 134 -4.22 14.14 0.48
N ALA A 135 -5.46 13.61 0.47
CA ALA A 135 -5.90 12.60 -0.51
C ALA A 135 -5.86 13.15 -1.94
N VAL A 136 -6.42 14.35 -2.16
CA VAL A 136 -6.45 15.03 -3.47
C VAL A 136 -5.02 15.33 -3.93
N GLY A 137 -4.18 15.86 -3.05
CA GLY A 137 -2.77 16.12 -3.36
C GLY A 137 -2.02 14.86 -3.77
N MET A 138 -2.24 13.73 -3.10
CA MET A 138 -1.64 12.45 -3.47
C MET A 138 -2.22 11.88 -4.79
N ALA A 139 -3.52 12.02 -5.02
CA ALA A 139 -4.17 11.54 -6.24
C ALA A 139 -3.68 12.28 -7.49
N LEU A 140 -3.46 13.59 -7.37
CA LEU A 140 -3.04 14.50 -8.44
C LEU A 140 -1.52 14.71 -8.53
N SER A 141 -0.73 14.13 -7.63
CA SER A 141 0.73 14.28 -7.63
C SER A 141 1.34 13.71 -8.92
N PRO A 142 2.02 14.53 -9.75
CA PRO A 142 2.65 14.05 -10.98
C PRO A 142 3.67 12.95 -10.72
N PHE A 143 4.41 13.05 -9.60
CA PHE A 143 5.37 12.04 -9.19
C PHE A 143 4.66 10.74 -8.84
N ALA A 144 3.59 10.78 -8.05
CA ALA A 144 2.84 9.57 -7.72
C ALA A 144 2.22 8.93 -8.97
N ILE A 145 1.71 9.72 -9.90
CA ILE A 145 1.13 9.24 -11.17
C ILE A 145 2.19 8.54 -12.02
N LEU A 146 3.33 9.20 -12.28
CA LEU A 146 4.38 8.67 -13.15
C LEU A 146 5.07 7.43 -12.54
N PHE A 147 5.42 7.47 -11.26
CA PHE A 147 6.18 6.39 -10.63
C PHE A 147 5.32 5.19 -10.26
N SER A 148 4.03 5.36 -9.94
CA SER A 148 3.16 4.20 -9.71
C SER A 148 2.77 3.47 -10.99
N ALA A 149 2.99 4.08 -12.16
CA ALA A 149 2.86 3.42 -13.44
C ALA A 149 4.11 2.64 -13.86
N THR A 150 5.07 2.42 -12.96
CA THR A 150 6.28 1.62 -13.20
C THR A 150 6.38 0.44 -12.25
N ALA A 151 7.26 -0.51 -12.58
CA ALA A 151 7.60 -1.64 -11.72
C ALA A 151 8.76 -1.34 -10.75
N PHE A 152 8.93 -0.08 -10.32
CA PHE A 152 10.00 0.25 -9.38
C PHE A 152 9.68 -0.18 -7.94
N THR A 153 10.73 -0.33 -7.14
CA THR A 153 10.63 -0.63 -5.70
C THR A 153 10.03 0.53 -4.90
N ASP A 154 10.03 1.74 -5.45
CA ASP A 154 9.70 2.97 -4.74
C ASP A 154 8.23 3.08 -4.34
N PRO A 155 7.24 2.95 -5.25
CA PRO A 155 5.83 3.03 -4.87
C PRO A 155 5.42 2.04 -3.75
N PRO A 156 5.74 0.73 -3.82
CA PRO A 156 5.37 -0.19 -2.75
C PRO A 156 6.11 0.13 -1.43
N MET A 157 7.38 0.54 -1.47
CA MET A 157 8.10 0.99 -0.27
C MET A 157 7.40 2.19 0.39
N VAL A 158 7.00 3.20 -0.39
CA VAL A 158 6.31 4.39 0.14
C VAL A 158 4.93 4.02 0.71
N ALA A 159 4.16 3.18 0.01
CA ALA A 159 2.86 2.74 0.51
C ALA A 159 2.98 1.97 1.85
N LEU A 160 3.95 1.08 1.97
CA LEU A 160 4.23 0.35 3.22
C LEU A 160 4.71 1.27 4.33
N GLY A 161 5.58 2.24 4.02
CA GLY A 161 6.03 3.25 4.96
C GLY A 161 4.91 4.15 5.48
N LEU A 162 4.02 4.61 4.59
CA LEU A 162 2.81 5.35 4.98
C LEU A 162 1.89 4.50 5.85
N ALA A 163 1.69 3.23 5.49
CA ALA A 163 0.90 2.31 6.28
C ALA A 163 1.51 2.08 7.68
N ALA A 164 2.83 2.02 7.79
CA ALA A 164 3.55 1.96 9.05
C ALA A 164 3.27 3.21 9.90
N CYS A 165 3.36 4.41 9.31
CA CYS A 165 3.01 5.66 9.99
C CYS A 165 1.53 5.70 10.42
N VAL A 166 0.60 5.21 9.60
CA VAL A 166 -0.83 5.12 9.96
C VAL A 166 -1.05 4.15 11.12
N ALA A 167 -0.40 2.99 11.09
CA ALA A 167 -0.49 2.02 12.18
C ALA A 167 0.12 2.59 13.47
N ALA A 168 1.27 3.26 13.35
CA ALA A 168 1.92 3.95 14.44
C ALA A 168 1.00 5.01 15.05
N ALA A 169 0.46 5.92 14.22
CA ALA A 169 -0.48 7.00 14.57
C ALA A 169 -1.84 6.53 15.12
N ARG A 170 -2.11 5.22 15.09
CA ARG A 170 -3.32 4.59 15.64
C ARG A 170 -3.03 3.64 16.81
N GLY A 171 -1.81 3.67 17.34
CA GLY A 171 -1.45 2.94 18.55
C GLY A 171 -1.25 1.44 18.31
N ARG A 172 -0.85 1.07 17.08
CA ARG A 172 -0.63 -0.32 16.67
C ARG A 172 0.85 -0.59 16.41
N PRO A 173 1.70 -0.64 17.45
CA PRO A 173 3.16 -0.71 17.28
C PRO A 173 3.63 -1.97 16.55
N GLY A 174 3.01 -3.13 16.79
CA GLY A 174 3.36 -4.38 16.09
C GLY A 174 3.14 -4.29 14.58
N TRP A 175 2.02 -3.69 14.15
CA TRP A 175 1.74 -3.44 12.74
C TRP A 175 2.66 -2.37 12.14
N ALA A 176 2.98 -1.31 12.90
CA ALA A 176 3.92 -0.30 12.47
C ALA A 176 5.31 -0.89 12.19
N GLY A 177 5.82 -1.72 13.10
CA GLY A 177 7.11 -2.41 12.94
C GLY A 177 7.12 -3.38 11.76
N LEU A 178 6.07 -4.19 11.62
CA LEU A 178 5.94 -5.12 10.49
C LEU A 178 5.94 -4.37 9.14
N LEU A 179 5.13 -3.32 9.02
CA LEU A 179 4.99 -2.56 7.78
C LEU A 179 6.27 -1.77 7.46
N ALA A 180 6.95 -1.21 8.46
CA ALA A 180 8.25 -0.56 8.28
C ALA A 180 9.33 -1.57 7.86
N GLY A 181 9.33 -2.76 8.47
CA GLY A 181 10.20 -3.87 8.08
C GLY A 181 9.94 -4.34 6.64
N LEU A 182 8.68 -4.42 6.22
CA LEU A 182 8.32 -4.74 4.84
C LEU A 182 8.72 -3.62 3.87
N ALA A 183 8.63 -2.34 4.27
CA ALA A 183 9.11 -1.23 3.46
C ALA A 183 10.63 -1.36 3.23
N PHE A 184 11.40 -1.66 4.28
CA PHE A 184 12.83 -1.97 4.16
C PHE A 184 13.11 -3.19 3.27
N ALA A 185 12.33 -4.27 3.46
CA ALA A 185 12.42 -5.48 2.65
C ALA A 185 11.95 -5.30 1.20
N THR A 186 11.39 -4.15 0.85
CA THR A 186 11.08 -3.72 -0.52
C THR A 186 12.20 -2.87 -1.11
N LYS A 187 12.74 -1.93 -0.32
CA LYS A 187 13.86 -1.07 -0.70
C LYS A 187 14.62 -0.66 0.56
N GLN A 188 15.95 -0.72 0.55
CA GLN A 188 16.78 -0.42 1.73
C GLN A 188 16.55 0.99 2.30
N THR A 189 16.26 1.96 1.43
CA THR A 189 15.88 3.33 1.83
C THR A 189 14.59 3.38 2.64
N GLY A 190 13.83 2.28 2.71
CA GLY A 190 12.67 2.10 3.57
C GLY A 190 12.98 2.25 5.07
N LEU A 191 14.25 2.12 5.49
CA LEU A 191 14.68 2.45 6.86
C LEU A 191 14.35 3.89 7.25
N ALA A 192 14.27 4.82 6.29
CA ALA A 192 13.90 6.21 6.55
C ALA A 192 12.49 6.36 7.15
N TRP A 193 11.62 5.36 7.02
CA TRP A 193 10.28 5.37 7.62
C TRP A 193 10.26 5.05 9.11
N ILE A 194 11.33 4.44 9.66
CA ILE A 194 11.41 4.10 11.09
C ILE A 194 11.30 5.36 11.98
N PRO A 195 12.14 6.40 11.82
CA PRO A 195 12.02 7.60 12.65
C PRO A 195 10.67 8.31 12.47
N LEU A 196 10.07 8.26 11.28
CA LEU A 196 8.75 8.85 11.02
C LEU A 196 7.62 8.10 11.75
N ALA A 197 7.66 6.77 11.73
CA ALA A 197 6.70 5.95 12.45
C ALA A 197 6.83 6.14 13.97
N LEU A 198 8.06 6.20 14.50
CA LEU A 198 8.30 6.52 15.91
C LEU A 198 7.75 7.91 16.26
N GLY A 199 8.03 8.92 15.45
CA GLY A 199 7.46 10.28 15.59
C GLY A 199 5.93 10.27 15.65
N ALA A 200 5.28 9.53 14.75
CA ALA A 200 3.82 9.39 14.71
C ALA A 200 3.25 8.68 15.96
N SER A 201 4.00 7.76 16.59
CA SER A 201 3.61 7.14 17.86
C SER A 201 3.66 8.14 19.02
N PHE A 202 4.64 9.05 19.05
CA PHE A 202 4.74 10.05 20.12
C PHE A 202 3.56 11.05 20.11
N VAL A 203 3.03 11.40 18.93
CA VAL A 203 1.89 12.34 18.81
C VAL A 203 0.61 11.83 19.50
N GLN A 204 0.47 10.53 19.74
CA GLN A 204 -0.70 9.97 20.46
C GLN A 204 -0.57 9.95 21.97
N SER A 205 0.66 9.86 22.49
CA SER A 205 0.92 9.71 23.92
C SER A 205 0.27 10.82 24.79
N PRO A 206 0.12 12.08 24.34
CA PRO A 206 -0.50 13.14 25.15
C PRO A 206 -2.01 13.01 25.38
N ARG A 207 -2.74 12.19 24.60
CA ARG A 207 -4.23 12.12 24.71
C ARG A 207 -4.73 11.11 25.73
N SER A 208 -3.87 10.24 26.25
CA SER A 208 -4.27 9.15 27.16
C SER A 208 -4.17 9.49 28.66
N GLU A 209 -3.50 10.59 29.03
CA GLU A 209 -3.27 10.96 30.44
C GLU A 209 -4.42 11.78 31.09
N VAL A 210 -5.43 12.23 30.33
CA VAL A 210 -6.57 13.00 30.89
C VAL A 210 -7.76 12.09 31.22
N ARG A 211 -7.52 10.96 31.89
CA ARG A 211 -8.54 10.27 32.69
C ARG A 211 -8.18 10.48 34.15
N GLY A 212 -8.65 11.60 34.70
CA GLY A 212 -8.44 11.97 36.10
C GLY A 212 -8.94 10.88 37.07
N PRO A 213 -8.43 10.86 38.30
CA PRO A 213 -8.82 9.87 39.30
C PRO A 213 -10.32 9.98 39.56
N ARG A 214 -11.02 8.84 39.51
CA ARG A 214 -12.36 8.74 40.10
C ARG A 214 -12.17 8.88 41.61
N SER A 215 -12.56 10.03 42.15
CA SER A 215 -12.82 10.19 43.57
C SER A 215 -14.03 9.36 43.95
N GLU A 216 -13.82 8.32 44.74
CA GLU A 216 -14.84 7.77 45.65
C GLU A 216 -14.73 8.47 47.00
#